data_AF-A0A2H1W3J2-F1
#
_entry.id   AF-A0A2H1W3J2-F1
#
_cell.length_a   1.000
_cell.length_b   1.000
_cell.length_c   1.000
_cell.angle_alpha   90.00
_cell.angle_beta   90.00
_cell.angle_gamma   90.00
#
_symmetry.space_group_name_H-M   'P 1'
#
loop_
_entity.id
_entity.type
_entity.pdbx_description
1 polymer ?
#
loop_
_entity_poly.entity_id
_entity_poly.type
_entity_poly.pdbx_seq_one_letter_code
_entity_poly.pdbx_strand_id
1 'polypeptide(L)'
;MTKNRPYPMAAVVLLLLAIVQALIAGISVNVEPADEAKLLKSLTDSFKQSREENPRHVKMWAMTQSDLNCCGVYGPEDYRSSRLPYYFPPNVPISCCPTYDSSRSDLVQERDRELCKVKKSYYTEGCKDLVLMVFKETSSMVFSVSVLLIVVEVLLIIIGAVLCRRNTKQ
;
A
#
# COMPACT_ATOMS: atom_id res chain seq x y z
N MET A 1 -22.39 -10.34 45.29
CA MET A 1 -21.61 -9.20 44.75
C MET A 1 -20.43 -9.75 43.99
N THR A 2 -20.52 -9.80 42.66
CA THR A 2 -19.43 -10.19 41.77
C THR A 2 -18.30 -9.17 41.94
N LYS A 3 -17.22 -9.57 42.62
CA LYS A 3 -15.99 -8.78 42.71
C LYS A 3 -15.37 -8.75 41.31
N ASN A 4 -15.76 -7.76 40.51
CA ASN A 4 -15.19 -7.49 39.20
C ASN A 4 -13.70 -7.20 39.39
N ARG A 5 -12.87 -8.25 39.32
CA ARG A 5 -11.43 -8.09 39.20
C ARG A 5 -11.20 -7.59 37.77
N PRO A 6 -10.66 -6.38 37.56
CA PRO A 6 -10.43 -5.85 36.20
C PRO A 6 -9.32 -6.59 35.46
N TYR A 7 -8.44 -7.28 36.20
CA TYR A 7 -7.32 -8.05 35.68
C TYR A 7 -7.71 -9.18 34.69
N PRO A 8 -8.63 -10.12 35.01
CA PRO A 8 -9.04 -11.16 34.06
C PRO A 8 -9.66 -10.57 32.78
N MET A 9 -10.39 -9.45 32.86
CA MET A 9 -10.93 -8.80 31.67
C MET A 9 -9.83 -8.22 30.79
N ALA A 10 -8.85 -7.52 31.37
CA ALA A 10 -7.72 -6.98 30.62
C ALA A 10 -6.85 -8.08 29.99
N ALA A 11 -6.58 -9.17 30.72
CA ALA A 11 -5.80 -10.30 30.20
C ALA A 11 -6.51 -11.01 29.04
N VAL A 12 -7.83 -11.16 29.10
CA VAL A 12 -8.63 -11.74 28.00
C VAL A 12 -8.57 -10.83 26.76
N VAL A 13 -8.68 -9.52 26.93
CA VAL A 13 -8.58 -8.57 25.80
C VAL A 13 -7.19 -8.64 25.16
N LEU A 14 -6.11 -8.61 25.95
CA LEU A 14 -4.75 -8.72 25.43
C LEU A 14 -4.52 -10.05 24.71
N LEU A 15 -5.09 -11.15 25.21
CA LEU A 15 -4.97 -12.45 24.54
C LEU A 15 -5.71 -12.50 23.20
N LEU A 16 -6.88 -11.86 23.11
CA LEU A 16 -7.61 -11.73 21.84
C LEU A 16 -6.82 -10.87 20.84
N LEU A 17 -6.19 -9.78 21.29
CA LEU A 17 -5.32 -8.96 20.44
C LEU A 17 -4.12 -9.75 19.91
N ALA A 18 -3.43 -10.51 20.78
CA ALA A 18 -2.32 -11.36 20.39
C ALA A 18 -2.70 -12.39 19.33
N ILE A 19 -3.90 -12.98 19.43
CA ILE A 19 -4.41 -13.92 18.41
C ILE A 19 -4.60 -13.22 17.07
N VAL A 20 -5.24 -12.04 17.05
CA VAL A 20 -5.43 -11.27 15.81
C VAL A 20 -4.10 -10.88 15.20
N GLN A 21 -3.14 -10.39 16.01
CA GLN A 21 -1.80 -10.05 15.56
C GLN A 21 -1.04 -11.27 15.01
N ALA A 22 -1.19 -12.44 15.62
CA ALA A 22 -0.56 -13.68 15.14
C ALA A 22 -1.10 -14.11 13.77
N LEU A 23 -2.40 -13.92 13.51
CA LEU A 23 -2.99 -14.16 12.20
C LEU A 23 -2.42 -13.20 11.14
N ILE A 24 -2.33 -11.91 11.48
CA ILE A 24 -1.75 -10.89 10.59
C ILE A 24 -0.28 -11.21 10.29
N ALA A 25 0.51 -11.49 11.33
CA ALA A 25 1.90 -11.87 11.18
C ALA A 25 2.05 -13.10 10.29
N GLY A 26 1.24 -14.15 10.50
CA GLY A 26 1.27 -15.36 9.70
C GLY A 26 1.04 -15.12 8.20
N ILE A 27 0.13 -14.21 7.84
CA ILE A 27 -0.11 -13.81 6.45
C ILE A 27 1.09 -13.01 5.89
N SER A 28 1.73 -12.19 6.73
CA SER A 28 2.84 -11.33 6.33
C SER A 28 4.21 -12.02 6.25
N VAL A 29 4.38 -13.22 6.83
CA VAL A 29 5.67 -13.94 6.95
C VAL A 29 6.29 -14.27 5.60
N ASN A 30 5.49 -14.65 4.60
CA ASN A 30 6.00 -15.08 3.30
C ASN A 30 5.13 -14.53 2.17
N VAL A 31 5.63 -13.50 1.49
CA VAL A 31 5.09 -13.15 0.17
C VAL A 31 5.61 -14.20 -0.81
N GLU A 32 4.73 -15.11 -1.22
CA GLU A 32 5.10 -16.14 -2.20
C GLU A 32 5.09 -15.58 -3.62
N PRO A 33 5.85 -16.16 -4.56
CA PRO A 33 5.79 -15.79 -5.98
C PRO A 33 4.37 -15.86 -6.57
N ALA A 34 3.52 -16.75 -6.03
CA ALA A 34 2.13 -16.85 -6.40
C ALA A 34 1.32 -15.59 -6.03
N ASP A 35 1.64 -14.95 -4.90
CA ASP A 35 0.97 -13.73 -4.46
C ASP A 35 1.44 -12.52 -5.26
N GLU A 36 2.72 -12.47 -5.63
CA GLU A 36 3.24 -11.48 -6.59
C GLU A 36 2.52 -11.59 -7.94
N ALA A 37 2.31 -12.81 -8.45
CA ALA A 37 1.60 -13.04 -9.70
C ALA A 37 0.13 -12.60 -9.63
N LYS A 38 -0.56 -12.88 -8.51
CA LYS A 38 -1.93 -12.40 -8.26
C LYS A 38 -1.99 -10.87 -8.17
N LEU A 39 -1.04 -10.26 -7.45
CA LEU A 39 -0.95 -8.81 -7.33
C LEU A 39 -0.73 -8.18 -8.70
N LEU A 40 0.20 -8.72 -9.49
CA LEU A 40 0.50 -8.23 -10.83
C LEU A 40 -0.72 -8.34 -11.77
N LYS A 41 -1.45 -9.46 -11.70
CA LYS A 41 -2.70 -9.63 -12.44
C LYS A 41 -3.72 -8.56 -12.04
N SER A 42 -3.95 -8.38 -10.75
CA SER A 42 -4.86 -7.36 -10.21
C SER A 42 -4.45 -5.94 -10.62
N LEU A 43 -3.14 -5.64 -10.60
CA LEU A 43 -2.58 -4.37 -11.04
C LEU A 43 -2.86 -4.12 -12.52
N THR A 44 -2.62 -5.13 -13.37
CA THR A 44 -2.85 -5.06 -14.82
C THR A 44 -4.35 -4.90 -15.13
N ASP A 45 -5.22 -5.65 -14.46
CA ASP A 45 -6.67 -5.55 -14.61
C ASP A 45 -7.18 -4.17 -14.16
N SER A 46 -6.62 -3.64 -13.07
CA SER A 46 -6.91 -2.28 -12.62
C SER A 46 -6.44 -1.23 -13.63
N PHE A 47 -5.28 -1.40 -14.25
CA PHE A 47 -4.79 -0.47 -15.26
C PHE A 47 -5.71 -0.47 -16.48
N LYS A 48 -6.16 -1.65 -16.92
CA LYS A 48 -7.13 -1.78 -17.99
C LYS A 48 -8.42 -1.01 -17.68
N GLN A 49 -8.96 -1.13 -16.47
CA GLN A 49 -10.13 -0.34 -16.07
C GLN A 49 -9.86 1.17 -16.05
N SER A 50 -8.65 1.60 -15.66
CA SER A 50 -8.27 3.01 -15.77
C SER A 50 -8.24 3.48 -17.23
N ARG A 51 -7.85 2.61 -18.18
CA ARG A 51 -7.82 2.92 -19.61
C ARG A 51 -9.19 2.94 -20.26
N GLU A 52 -10.15 2.23 -19.68
CA GLU A 52 -11.58 2.29 -20.01
C GLU A 52 -12.30 3.48 -19.31
N GLU A 53 -11.53 4.45 -18.81
CA GLU A 53 -12.02 5.69 -18.18
C GLU A 53 -12.89 5.47 -16.92
N ASN A 54 -12.72 4.33 -16.24
CA ASN A 54 -13.37 4.12 -14.95
C ASN A 54 -12.81 5.12 -13.90
N PRO A 55 -13.62 6.02 -13.35
CA PRO A 55 -13.14 7.15 -12.55
C PRO A 55 -12.41 6.71 -11.27
N ARG A 56 -12.81 5.59 -10.67
CA ARG A 56 -12.14 5.04 -9.48
C ARG A 56 -10.72 4.60 -9.80
N HIS A 57 -10.54 3.88 -10.89
CA HIS A 57 -9.24 3.36 -11.29
C HIS A 57 -8.35 4.47 -11.85
N VAL A 58 -8.90 5.44 -12.59
CA VAL A 58 -8.16 6.62 -13.05
C VAL A 58 -7.58 7.39 -11.86
N LYS A 59 -8.40 7.67 -10.85
CA LYS A 59 -7.94 8.38 -9.64
C LYS A 59 -6.88 7.59 -8.87
N MET A 60 -7.06 6.28 -8.74
CA MET A 60 -6.08 5.40 -8.08
C MET A 60 -4.74 5.43 -8.81
N TRP A 61 -4.75 5.27 -10.14
CA TRP A 61 -3.52 5.32 -10.95
C TRP A 61 -2.87 6.70 -10.98
N ALA A 62 -3.65 7.79 -10.85
CA ALA A 62 -3.08 9.12 -10.71
C ALA A 62 -2.26 9.26 -9.42
N MET A 63 -2.79 8.78 -8.28
CA MET A 63 -2.05 8.73 -7.02
C MET A 63 -0.85 7.81 -7.10
N THR A 64 -1.02 6.56 -7.56
CA THR A 64 0.09 5.59 -7.64
C THR A 64 1.27 6.11 -8.47
N GLN A 65 1.01 6.72 -9.63
CA GLN A 65 2.07 7.23 -10.52
C GLN A 65 2.79 8.45 -9.94
N SER A 66 2.05 9.33 -9.27
CA SER A 66 2.64 10.52 -8.64
C SER A 66 3.39 10.20 -7.35
N ASP A 67 2.84 9.34 -6.50
CA ASP A 67 3.47 8.96 -5.23
C ASP A 67 4.73 8.10 -5.43
N LEU A 68 4.71 7.21 -6.42
CA LEU A 68 5.83 6.31 -6.70
C LEU A 68 6.77 6.81 -7.80
N ASN A 69 6.49 7.97 -8.41
CA ASN A 69 7.29 8.52 -9.51
C ASN A 69 7.51 7.52 -10.66
N CYS A 70 6.43 6.87 -11.09
CA CYS A 70 6.43 5.87 -12.16
C CYS A 70 5.33 6.19 -13.20
N CYS A 71 5.35 5.55 -14.36
CA CYS A 71 4.33 5.73 -15.39
C CYS A 71 3.95 4.41 -16.06
N GLY A 72 2.65 4.11 -16.11
CA GLY A 72 2.15 2.84 -16.64
C GLY A 72 2.47 1.64 -15.75
N VAL A 73 2.07 0.44 -16.18
CA VAL A 73 2.39 -0.81 -15.49
C VAL A 73 3.84 -1.18 -15.75
N TYR A 74 4.24 -1.23 -17.02
CA TYR A 74 5.58 -1.59 -17.48
C TYR A 74 6.38 -0.39 -17.97
N GLY A 75 5.70 0.73 -18.24
CA GLY A 75 6.33 1.98 -18.64
C GLY A 75 5.34 2.93 -19.32
N PRO A 76 5.78 4.15 -19.68
CA PRO A 76 4.92 5.16 -20.30
C PRO A 76 4.33 4.72 -21.65
N GLU A 77 4.98 3.77 -22.31
CA GLU A 77 4.53 3.15 -23.55
C GLU A 77 3.20 2.41 -23.42
N ASP A 78 2.81 2.02 -22.21
CA ASP A 78 1.48 1.45 -21.97
C ASP A 78 0.39 2.42 -22.41
N TYR A 79 0.60 3.74 -22.30
CA TYR A 79 -0.33 4.79 -22.77
C TYR A 79 -0.27 5.07 -24.27
N ARG A 80 0.52 4.33 -25.05
CA ARG A 80 0.57 4.50 -26.50
C ARG A 80 -0.76 4.09 -27.12
N SER A 81 -1.22 4.92 -28.05
CA SER A 81 -2.33 4.57 -28.93
C SER A 81 -1.79 3.76 -30.11
N SER A 82 -2.42 2.65 -30.43
CA SER A 82 -2.10 1.85 -31.64
C SER A 82 -2.36 2.60 -32.94
N ARG A 83 -3.09 3.72 -32.90
CA ARG A 83 -3.42 4.56 -34.06
C ARG A 83 -2.36 5.62 -34.36
N LEU A 84 -1.42 5.85 -33.45
CA LEU A 84 -0.39 6.88 -33.59
C LEU A 84 0.98 6.23 -33.89
N PRO A 85 1.71 6.73 -34.89
CA PRO A 85 3.08 6.30 -35.16
C PRO A 85 4.04 6.47 -33.98
N TYR A 86 5.11 5.68 -33.96
CA TYR A 86 6.08 5.63 -32.85
C TYR A 86 6.79 6.97 -32.57
N TYR A 87 6.93 7.83 -33.59
CA TYR A 87 7.58 9.13 -33.44
C TYR A 87 6.77 10.13 -32.60
N PHE A 88 5.47 9.91 -32.39
CA PHE A 88 4.69 10.67 -31.41
C PHE A 88 4.91 10.12 -29.99
N PRO A 89 4.99 10.99 -28.97
CA PRO A 89 5.11 10.53 -27.58
C PRO A 89 3.83 9.81 -27.13
N PRO A 90 3.92 8.87 -26.17
CA PRO A 90 2.75 8.23 -25.58
C PRO A 90 1.82 9.27 -24.91
N ASN A 91 0.53 8.97 -24.87
CA ASN A 91 -0.48 9.90 -24.35
C ASN A 91 -0.64 9.77 -22.83
N VAL A 92 0.46 9.98 -22.09
CA VAL A 92 0.50 9.81 -20.63
C VAL A 92 -0.41 10.82 -19.91
N PRO A 93 -0.97 10.48 -18.74
CA PRO A 93 -1.68 11.41 -17.88
C PRO A 93 -0.71 12.38 -17.18
N ILE A 94 -1.22 13.50 -16.66
CA ILE A 94 -0.40 14.48 -15.92
C ILE A 94 0.28 13.85 -14.70
N SER A 95 -0.33 12.83 -14.09
CA SER A 95 0.25 12.10 -12.94
C SER A 95 1.57 11.39 -13.23
N CYS A 96 1.94 11.18 -14.50
CA CYS A 96 3.25 10.68 -14.89
C CYS A 96 4.33 11.77 -14.94
N CYS A 97 3.98 13.03 -14.68
CA CYS A 97 4.86 14.17 -14.83
C CYS A 97 5.29 14.71 -13.45
N PRO A 98 6.58 15.09 -13.26
CA PRO A 98 7.07 15.65 -11.99
C PRO A 98 6.40 16.94 -11.56
N THR A 99 5.77 17.66 -12.49
CA THR A 99 5.07 18.93 -12.24
C THR A 99 3.62 18.74 -11.77
N TYR A 100 3.17 17.49 -11.59
CA TYR A 100 1.81 17.20 -11.14
C TYR A 100 1.57 17.78 -9.75
N ASP A 101 0.52 18.57 -9.63
CA ASP A 101 0.07 19.16 -8.38
C ASP A 101 -1.46 19.24 -8.42
N SER A 102 -2.10 18.46 -7.56
CA SER A 102 -3.55 18.36 -7.47
C SER A 102 -4.23 19.63 -6.94
N SER A 103 -3.46 20.57 -6.38
CA SER A 103 -3.98 21.86 -5.91
C SER A 103 -4.15 22.89 -7.04
N ARG A 104 -3.53 22.65 -8.20
CA ARG A 104 -3.58 23.56 -9.36
C ARG A 104 -4.81 23.30 -10.21
N SER A 105 -5.28 24.32 -10.93
CA SER A 105 -6.44 24.20 -11.81
C SER A 105 -6.20 23.24 -12.97
N ASP A 106 -7.26 22.58 -13.44
CA ASP A 106 -7.20 21.58 -14.51
C ASP A 106 -6.61 22.16 -15.81
N LEU A 107 -6.94 23.42 -16.15
CA LEU A 107 -6.39 24.11 -17.32
C LEU A 107 -4.85 24.23 -17.27
N VAL A 108 -4.31 24.45 -16.08
CA VAL A 108 -2.87 24.58 -15.87
C VAL A 108 -2.20 23.21 -15.91
N GLN A 109 -2.82 22.21 -15.30
CA GLN A 109 -2.34 20.83 -15.36
C GLN A 109 -2.33 20.30 -16.79
N GLU A 110 -3.34 20.62 -17.61
CA GLU A 110 -3.39 20.17 -19.01
C GLU A 110 -2.27 20.81 -19.85
N ARG A 111 -1.97 22.08 -19.63
CA ARG A 111 -0.81 22.73 -20.26
C ARG A 111 0.49 22.03 -19.87
N ASP A 112 0.69 21.80 -18.57
CA ASP A 112 1.92 21.19 -18.06
C ASP A 112 2.08 19.74 -18.54
N ARG A 113 0.95 19.04 -18.71
CA ARG A 113 0.90 17.69 -19.28
C ARG A 113 1.41 17.68 -20.72
N GLU A 114 0.93 18.59 -21.56
CA GLU A 114 1.38 18.67 -22.95
C GLU A 114 2.86 19.07 -23.04
N LEU A 115 3.33 20.00 -22.19
CA LEU A 115 4.75 20.33 -22.10
C LEU A 115 5.61 19.12 -21.68
N CYS A 116 5.15 18.36 -20.70
CA CYS A 116 5.80 17.15 -20.22
C CYS A 116 5.91 16.08 -21.31
N LYS A 117 4.83 15.87 -22.09
CA LYS A 117 4.82 14.97 -23.25
C LYS A 117 5.82 15.38 -24.33
N VAL A 118 5.83 16.66 -24.72
CA VAL A 118 6.72 17.18 -25.77
C VAL A 118 8.19 17.08 -25.33
N LYS A 119 8.48 17.43 -24.08
CA LYS A 119 9.83 17.34 -23.51
C LYS A 119 10.26 15.91 -23.15
N LYS A 120 9.34 14.95 -23.17
CA LYS A 120 9.54 13.58 -22.68
C LYS A 120 10.05 13.54 -21.24
N SER A 121 9.57 14.46 -20.40
CA SER A 121 9.99 14.60 -19.00
C SER A 121 9.09 13.81 -18.03
N TYR A 122 8.30 12.87 -18.54
CA TYR A 122 7.51 11.95 -17.73
C TYR A 122 8.41 10.85 -17.14
N TYR A 123 7.93 10.21 -16.08
CA TYR A 123 8.61 9.05 -15.50
C TYR A 123 8.75 7.92 -16.52
N THR A 124 9.96 7.35 -16.62
CA THR A 124 10.29 6.29 -17.60
C THR A 124 10.07 4.90 -17.03
N GLU A 125 10.14 4.74 -15.71
CA GLU A 125 9.98 3.48 -15.02
C GLU A 125 8.51 3.06 -14.92
N GLY A 126 8.25 1.75 -15.10
CA GLY A 126 6.93 1.17 -14.89
C GLY A 126 6.60 1.00 -13.41
N CYS A 127 5.32 1.17 -13.04
CA CYS A 127 4.90 1.07 -11.65
C CYS A 127 4.91 -0.35 -11.08
N LYS A 128 4.97 -1.40 -11.93
CA LYS A 128 4.93 -2.79 -11.49
C LYS A 128 5.96 -3.10 -10.40
N ASP A 129 7.23 -2.81 -10.67
CA ASP A 129 8.31 -3.26 -9.79
C ASP A 129 8.35 -2.45 -8.50
N LEU A 130 7.99 -1.15 -8.58
CA LEU A 130 7.86 -0.29 -7.40
C LEU A 130 6.68 -0.71 -6.52
N VAL A 131 5.52 -1.03 -7.10
CA VAL A 131 4.36 -1.53 -6.34
C VAL A 131 4.69 -2.86 -5.67
N LEU A 132 5.38 -3.77 -6.36
CA LEU A 132 5.83 -5.04 -5.78
C LEU A 132 6.84 -4.84 -4.65
N MET A 133 7.77 -3.89 -4.80
CA MET A 133 8.72 -3.51 -3.76
C MET A 133 8.01 -2.98 -2.53
N VAL A 134 7.13 -1.99 -2.70
CA VAL A 134 6.34 -1.40 -1.60
C VAL A 134 5.48 -2.46 -0.90
N PHE A 135 4.89 -3.38 -1.66
CA PHE A 135 4.11 -4.49 -1.10
C PHE A 135 4.96 -5.40 -0.20
N LYS A 136 6.16 -5.78 -0.66
CA LYS A 136 7.10 -6.61 0.11
C LYS A 136 7.61 -5.90 1.36
N GLU A 137 8.03 -4.65 1.23
CA GLU A 137 8.52 -3.84 2.35
C GLU A 137 7.42 -3.63 3.40
N THR A 138 6.20 -3.30 2.96
CA THR A 138 5.05 -3.13 3.85
C THR A 138 4.72 -4.44 4.58
N SER A 139 4.74 -5.57 3.88
CA SER A 139 4.52 -6.89 4.52
C SER A 139 5.59 -7.19 5.57
N SER A 140 6.87 -6.94 5.26
CA SER A 140 7.98 -7.14 6.20
C SER A 140 7.88 -6.22 7.43
N MET A 141 7.48 -4.96 7.23
CA MET A 141 7.27 -4.00 8.30
C MET A 141 6.11 -4.44 9.20
N VAL A 142 4.96 -4.83 8.64
CA VAL A 142 3.80 -5.31 9.39
C VAL A 142 4.14 -6.55 10.20
N PHE A 143 4.87 -7.51 9.62
CA PHE A 143 5.34 -8.69 10.33
C PHE A 143 6.19 -8.30 11.54
N SER A 144 7.19 -7.44 11.33
CA SER A 144 8.14 -7.02 12.37
C SER A 144 7.44 -6.29 13.53
N VAL A 145 6.52 -5.37 13.22
CA VAL A 145 5.73 -4.65 14.23
C VAL A 145 4.79 -5.59 14.99
N SER A 146 4.14 -6.52 14.29
CA SER A 146 3.21 -7.48 14.91
C SER A 146 3.92 -8.39 15.91
N VAL A 147 5.10 -8.92 15.56
CA VAL A 147 5.89 -9.76 16.47
C VAL A 147 6.31 -8.99 17.72
N LEU A 148 6.75 -7.73 17.57
CA LEU A 148 7.13 -6.89 18.70
C LEU A 148 5.95 -6.65 19.65
N LEU A 149 4.76 -6.37 19.11
CA LEU A 149 3.56 -6.15 19.91
C LEU A 149 3.15 -7.41 20.69
N ILE A 150 3.17 -8.58 20.07
CA ILE A 150 2.87 -9.85 20.75
C ILE A 150 3.80 -10.08 21.94
N VAL A 151 5.11 -9.81 21.78
CA VAL A 151 6.08 -9.95 22.89
C VAL A 151 5.74 -9.01 24.04
N VAL A 152 5.40 -7.75 23.75
CA VAL A 152 5.01 -6.76 24.76
C VAL A 152 3.72 -7.18 25.47
N GLU A 153 2.71 -7.66 24.75
CA GLU A 153 1.45 -8.12 25.32
C GLU A 153 1.64 -9.30 26.27
N VAL A 154 2.47 -10.28 25.88
CA VAL A 154 2.80 -11.43 26.73
C VAL A 154 3.51 -10.98 28.02
N LEU A 155 4.44 -10.04 27.93
CA LEU A 155 5.12 -9.48 29.11
C LEU A 155 4.11 -8.76 30.03
N LEU A 156 3.17 -7.99 29.48
CA LEU A 156 2.12 -7.32 30.26
C LEU A 156 1.21 -8.32 30.98
N ILE A 157 0.84 -9.42 30.33
CA ILE A 157 0.06 -10.50 30.95
C ILE A 157 0.83 -11.13 32.11
N ILE A 158 2.11 -11.45 31.92
CA ILE A 158 2.96 -12.06 32.97
C ILE A 158 3.11 -11.11 34.17
N ILE A 159 3.48 -9.85 33.93
CA ILE A 159 3.68 -8.84 34.98
C ILE A 159 2.37 -8.60 35.73
N GLY A 160 1.26 -8.45 35.00
CA GLY A 160 -0.05 -8.27 35.61
C GLY A 160 -0.46 -9.48 36.47
N ALA A 161 -0.16 -10.70 36.04
CA ALA A 161 -0.43 -11.92 36.82
C ALA A 161 0.35 -11.93 38.14
N VAL A 162 1.63 -11.56 38.08
CA VAL A 162 2.52 -11.48 39.25
C VAL A 162 2.03 -10.42 40.24
N LEU A 163 1.67 -9.22 39.75
CA LEU A 163 1.15 -8.14 40.60
C LEU A 163 -0.20 -8.51 41.24
N CYS A 164 -1.13 -9.10 40.48
CA CYS A 164 -2.42 -9.54 41.02
C CYS A 164 -2.26 -10.62 42.10
N ARG A 165 -1.31 -11.54 41.92
CA ARG A 165 -0.97 -12.56 42.94
C ARG A 165 -0.38 -11.93 44.20
N ARG A 166 0.50 -10.94 44.07
CA ARG A 166 1.07 -10.22 45.23
C ARG A 166 -0.01 -9.48 46.03
N ASN A 167 -0.87 -8.70 45.37
CA ASN A 167 -1.93 -7.94 46.03
C ASN A 167 -3.05 -8.82 46.63
N THR A 168 -3.14 -10.11 46.28
CA THR A 168 -4.12 -11.04 46.88
C THR A 168 -3.53 -11.76 48.11
N LYS A 169 -2.22 -11.71 48.33
CA LYS A 169 -1.53 -12.33 49.47
C LYS A 169 -1.30 -11.37 50.66
N GLN A 170 -1.50 -10.07 50.45
CA GLN A 170 -1.63 -9.06 51.51
C GLN A 170 -3.10 -8.95 51.93
#